data_AF-A0A936LNI9-F1
#
_entry.id   AF-A0A936LNI9-F1
#
_cell.length_a   1.000
_cell.length_b   1.000
_cell.length_c   1.000
_cell.angle_alpha   90.00
_cell.angle_beta   90.00
_cell.angle_gamma   90.00
#
_symmetry.space_group_name_H-M   'P 1'
#
loop_
_entity.id
_entity.type
_entity.pdbx_description
1 polymer ?
#
loop_
_entity_poly.entity_id
_entity_poly.type
_entity_poly.pdbx_seq_one_letter_code
_entity_poly.pdbx_strand_id
1 'polypeptide(L)'
;MAGRRGGLELFPTPGPGEPQGSALPRVHARAPAPTIQLRPGALEIEACEGCEVRYTTDGSPPEGSQAQAYHAPIDTSGIAVLRTSASRSDLLSWQATPWVKNMDDVGVAVLIDPAELWDAENGLLAEGDRANFAREGPAWTRTAQLVVRSGEIEVDRPVALRVSGSGSRGFPKRSFNVSGRTTLGKGQLRLPDSSAWNTLVLRADATPHALLHNLLTTELVHRAGDRLAVQPGTAMPLYLNGAYWEPIGRCPPRTRNCCAS
;
A
#
# COMPACT_ATOMS: atom_id res chain seq x y z
N MET A 1 -12.23 29.18 40.78
CA MET A 1 -11.39 28.05 40.34
C MET A 1 -11.91 27.59 38.99
N ALA A 2 -11.27 28.00 37.90
CA ALA A 2 -11.69 27.64 36.54
C ALA A 2 -10.93 26.38 36.10
N GLY A 3 -11.67 25.31 35.82
CA GLY A 3 -11.11 24.03 35.36
C GLY A 3 -10.55 24.16 33.94
N ARG A 4 -9.24 23.94 33.78
CA ARG A 4 -8.61 23.75 32.48
C ARG A 4 -9.08 22.41 31.90
N ARG A 5 -9.92 22.45 30.86
CA ARG A 5 -10.12 21.31 29.95
C ARG A 5 -8.88 21.21 29.06
N GLY A 6 -8.01 20.24 29.34
CA GLY A 6 -6.86 19.93 28.48
C GLY A 6 -7.34 19.26 27.19
N GLY A 7 -7.45 20.02 26.10
CA GLY A 7 -7.56 19.47 24.75
C GLY A 7 -6.18 19.04 24.27
N LEU A 8 -6.08 17.84 23.71
CA LEU A 8 -4.82 17.30 23.16
C LEU A 8 -4.47 18.09 21.88
N GLU A 9 -3.45 18.95 21.95
CA GLU A 9 -2.96 19.69 20.78
C GLU A 9 -1.99 18.80 19.97
N LEU A 10 -2.26 18.60 18.69
CA LEU A 10 -1.43 17.79 17.79
C LEU A 10 -0.66 18.71 16.84
N PHE A 11 0.66 18.73 16.97
CA PHE A 11 1.54 19.50 16.09
C PHE A 11 2.04 18.62 14.93
N PRO A 12 2.04 19.12 13.67
CA PRO A 12 2.41 18.32 12.50
C PRO A 12 3.91 17.94 12.41
N THR A 13 4.80 18.55 13.21
CA THR A 13 6.20 18.08 13.36
C THR A 13 6.77 18.52 14.71
N PRO A 14 7.29 17.61 15.56
CA PRO A 14 8.10 18.01 16.71
C PRO A 14 9.55 18.25 16.24
N GLY A 15 9.92 19.51 16.02
CA GLY A 15 11.33 19.91 15.95
C GLY A 15 11.94 19.97 17.37
N PRO A 16 13.16 19.45 17.61
CA PRO A 16 13.77 19.54 18.93
C PRO A 16 14.26 20.96 19.20
N GLY A 17 13.66 21.63 20.19
CA GLY A 17 14.33 22.70 20.97
C GLY A 17 14.00 24.16 20.66
N GLU A 18 13.18 24.49 19.66
CA GLU A 18 12.78 25.89 19.44
C GLU A 18 11.38 26.21 19.99
N PRO A 19 11.19 27.36 20.67
CA PRO A 19 9.85 27.82 21.06
C PRO A 19 9.02 28.11 19.81
N GLN A 20 7.97 27.31 19.60
CA GLN A 20 7.10 27.44 18.43
C GLN A 20 6.28 28.73 18.52
N GLY A 21 6.46 29.61 17.54
CA GLY A 21 5.75 30.90 17.45
C GLY A 21 4.24 30.71 17.32
N SER A 22 3.47 31.70 17.82
CA SER A 22 2.00 31.71 17.88
C SER A 22 1.27 31.75 16.52
N ALA A 23 1.93 31.42 15.42
CA ALA A 23 1.48 31.61 14.04
C ALA A 23 1.20 30.29 13.29
N LEU A 24 1.44 29.13 13.90
CA LEU A 24 1.05 27.85 13.29
C LEU A 24 -0.45 27.60 13.52
N PRO A 25 -1.21 27.20 12.49
CA PRO A 25 -2.62 26.87 12.64
C PRO A 25 -2.75 25.77 13.69
N ARG A 26 -3.49 26.07 14.76
CA ARG A 26 -3.75 25.14 15.85
C ARG A 26 -4.72 24.08 15.32
N VAL A 27 -4.25 22.85 15.20
CA VAL A 27 -5.08 21.75 14.73
C VAL A 27 -5.63 21.00 15.95
N HIS A 28 -6.96 20.92 16.04
CA HIS A 28 -7.65 20.49 17.26
C HIS A 28 -7.98 19.00 17.27
N ALA A 29 -7.99 18.36 16.10
CA ALA A 29 -8.28 16.94 15.93
C ALA A 29 -7.90 16.48 14.53
N ARG A 30 -8.15 15.20 14.25
CA ARG A 30 -8.08 14.61 12.92
C ARG A 30 -9.44 14.65 12.26
N ALA A 31 -9.49 14.88 10.95
CA ALA A 31 -10.71 14.71 10.19
C ALA A 31 -11.17 13.25 10.30
N PRO A 32 -12.49 12.99 10.44
CA PRO A 32 -13.04 11.66 10.22
C PRO A 32 -12.59 11.11 8.87
N ALA A 33 -12.35 9.79 8.81
CA ALA A 33 -12.05 9.15 7.55
C ALA A 33 -13.20 9.36 6.57
N PRO A 34 -12.94 9.78 5.32
CA PRO A 34 -13.98 9.75 4.31
C PRO A 34 -14.38 8.30 4.04
N THR A 35 -15.62 8.09 3.62
CA THR A 35 -16.15 6.78 3.25
C THR A 35 -16.29 6.71 1.74
N ILE A 36 -15.79 5.63 1.13
CA ILE A 36 -15.98 5.34 -0.29
C ILE A 36 -17.17 4.39 -0.43
N GLN A 37 -18.20 4.81 -1.16
CA GLN A 37 -19.39 4.01 -1.45
C GLN A 37 -19.38 3.59 -2.92
N LEU A 38 -19.46 2.28 -3.17
CA LEU A 38 -19.61 1.75 -4.51
C LEU A 38 -21.09 1.82 -4.94
N ARG A 39 -21.37 2.59 -5.99
CA ARG A 39 -22.62 2.64 -6.73
C ARG A 39 -22.47 1.89 -8.06
N PRO A 40 -23.57 1.53 -8.74
CA PRO A 40 -23.48 0.97 -10.09
C PRO A 40 -22.70 1.89 -11.03
N GLY A 41 -21.48 1.47 -11.39
CA GLY A 41 -20.59 2.21 -12.30
C GLY A 41 -19.82 3.38 -11.67
N ALA A 42 -20.06 3.77 -10.42
CA ALA A 42 -19.44 4.97 -9.84
C ALA A 42 -19.02 4.79 -8.37
N LEU A 43 -18.03 5.57 -7.94
CA LEU A 43 -17.61 5.71 -6.54
C LEU A 43 -18.04 7.08 -6.02
N GLU A 44 -18.82 7.07 -4.95
CA GLU A 44 -19.20 8.27 -4.22
C GLU A 44 -18.34 8.38 -2.96
N ILE A 45 -17.83 9.57 -2.67
CA ILE A 45 -17.07 9.84 -1.44
C ILE A 45 -17.92 10.70 -0.52
N GLU A 46 -18.12 10.22 0.70
CA GLU A 46 -18.77 10.95 1.78
C GLU A 46 -17.72 11.41 2.80
N ALA A 47 -17.79 12.66 3.23
CA ALA A 47 -16.86 13.25 4.19
C ALA A 47 -17.59 14.20 5.15
N CYS A 48 -16.88 14.62 6.19
CA CYS A 48 -17.38 15.61 7.15
C CYS A 48 -17.77 16.94 6.51
N GLU A 49 -18.72 17.64 7.13
CA GLU A 49 -19.17 18.95 6.66
C GLU A 49 -18.00 19.95 6.60
N GLY A 50 -17.89 20.63 5.45
CA GLY A 50 -16.82 21.60 5.18
C GLY A 50 -15.44 20.98 4.93
N CYS A 51 -15.32 19.65 4.85
CA CYS A 51 -14.06 19.00 4.55
C CYS A 51 -13.78 19.00 3.03
N GLU A 52 -12.56 19.39 2.67
CA GLU A 52 -12.03 19.23 1.33
C GLU A 52 -11.59 17.78 1.14
N VAL A 53 -12.10 17.15 0.08
CA VAL A 53 -11.78 15.76 -0.28
C VAL A 53 -10.84 15.77 -1.47
N ARG A 54 -9.73 15.03 -1.34
CA ARG A 54 -8.76 14.81 -2.42
C ARG A 54 -8.62 13.33 -2.71
N TYR A 55 -8.30 12.99 -3.95
CA TYR A 55 -8.17 11.60 -4.38
C TYR A 55 -7.09 11.39 -5.44
N THR A 56 -6.65 10.14 -5.55
CA THR A 56 -5.74 9.66 -6.60
C THR A 56 -6.24 8.31 -7.14
N THR A 57 -5.96 8.06 -8.41
CA THR A 57 -6.44 6.86 -9.14
C THR A 57 -5.31 5.95 -9.63
N ASP A 58 -4.07 6.30 -9.30
CA ASP A 58 -2.83 5.65 -9.76
C ASP A 58 -2.06 4.95 -8.62
N GLY A 59 -2.56 5.03 -7.38
CA GLY A 59 -1.93 4.48 -6.18
C GLY A 59 -1.06 5.47 -5.39
N SER A 60 -0.79 6.67 -5.92
CA SER A 60 -0.05 7.72 -5.21
C SER A 60 -0.79 8.22 -3.96
N PRO A 61 -0.11 8.79 -2.96
CA PRO A 61 -0.76 9.32 -1.76
C PRO A 61 -1.76 10.45 -2.09
N PRO A 62 -2.98 10.44 -1.53
CA PRO A 62 -4.01 11.47 -1.82
C PRO A 62 -3.72 12.84 -1.19
N GLU A 63 -2.63 12.96 -0.43
CA GLU A 63 -2.11 14.20 0.15
C GLU A 63 -0.98 14.81 -0.71
N GLY A 64 -0.53 14.09 -1.74
CA GLY A 64 0.55 14.51 -2.63
C GLY A 64 0.11 15.48 -3.73
N SER A 65 1.07 15.95 -4.52
CA SER A 65 0.85 16.87 -5.63
C SER A 65 -0.01 16.29 -6.77
N GLN A 66 -0.05 14.96 -6.90
CA GLN A 66 -0.86 14.25 -7.91
C GLN A 66 -2.35 14.18 -7.56
N ALA A 67 -2.72 14.54 -6.33
CA ALA A 67 -4.10 14.38 -5.86
C ALA A 67 -5.03 15.44 -6.44
N GLN A 68 -6.21 15.00 -6.90
CA GLN A 68 -7.25 15.83 -7.49
C GLN A 68 -8.34 16.15 -6.45
N ALA A 69 -8.97 17.31 -6.55
CA ALA A 69 -10.11 17.66 -5.71
C ALA A 69 -11.37 16.90 -6.15
N TYR A 70 -12.12 16.37 -5.18
CA TYR A 70 -13.36 15.64 -5.44
C TYR A 70 -14.56 16.60 -5.47
N HIS A 71 -15.32 16.57 -6.56
CA HIS A 71 -16.51 17.40 -6.75
C HIS A 71 -17.73 16.61 -7.25
N ALA A 72 -17.55 15.39 -7.75
CA ALA A 72 -18.59 14.55 -8.31
C ALA A 72 -18.17 13.07 -8.27
N PRO A 73 -19.14 12.12 -8.32
CA PRO A 73 -18.85 10.69 -8.32
C PRO A 73 -17.87 10.29 -9.43
N ILE A 74 -16.99 9.32 -9.13
CA ILE A 74 -15.90 8.90 -10.02
C ILE A 74 -16.32 7.64 -10.78
N ASP A 75 -16.24 7.65 -12.11
CA ASP A 75 -16.53 6.47 -12.94
C ASP A 75 -15.51 5.35 -12.68
N THR A 76 -16.02 4.17 -12.34
CA THR A 76 -15.24 2.95 -12.08
C THR A 76 -14.66 2.31 -13.33
N SER A 77 -15.15 2.64 -14.53
CA SER A 77 -14.75 2.00 -15.79
C SER A 77 -13.27 2.24 -16.10
N GLY A 78 -12.77 3.45 -15.85
CA GLY A 78 -11.42 3.90 -16.20
C GLY A 78 -10.36 3.78 -15.10
N ILE A 79 -10.72 3.32 -13.90
CA ILE A 79 -9.81 3.26 -12.75
C ILE A 79 -9.72 1.84 -12.17
N ALA A 80 -8.59 1.51 -11.57
CA ALA A 80 -8.35 0.23 -10.90
C ALA A 80 -8.17 0.38 -9.38
N VAL A 81 -7.87 1.59 -8.93
CA VAL A 81 -7.69 1.95 -7.52
C VAL A 81 -8.22 3.35 -7.29
N LEU A 82 -8.70 3.61 -6.07
CA LEU A 82 -9.00 4.95 -5.59
C LEU A 82 -8.46 5.08 -4.17
N ARG A 83 -7.59 6.06 -3.95
CA ARG A 83 -7.19 6.51 -2.60
C ARG A 83 -7.77 7.87 -2.35
N THR A 84 -8.25 8.12 -1.13
CA THR A 84 -8.95 9.36 -0.79
C THR A 84 -8.53 9.87 0.57
N SER A 85 -8.43 11.18 0.72
CA SER A 85 -8.26 11.84 2.01
C SER A 85 -9.24 12.99 2.18
N ALA A 86 -9.66 13.23 3.42
CA ALA A 86 -10.42 14.41 3.79
C ALA A 86 -9.58 15.28 4.73
N SER A 87 -9.66 16.59 4.56
CA SER A 87 -9.00 17.58 5.41
C SER A 87 -9.87 18.82 5.56
N ARG A 88 -9.66 19.59 6.63
CA ARG A 88 -10.27 20.90 6.84
C ARG A 88 -9.24 21.80 7.49
N SER A 89 -9.35 23.12 7.35
CA SER A 89 -8.33 24.06 7.84
C SER A 89 -8.01 23.94 9.34
N ASP A 90 -8.96 23.43 10.14
CA ASP A 90 -8.87 23.17 11.58
C ASP A 90 -8.58 21.70 11.95
N LEU A 91 -8.46 20.80 10.96
CA LEU A 91 -8.32 19.33 11.14
C LEU A 91 -7.16 18.74 10.34
N LEU A 92 -6.42 17.81 10.95
CA LEU A 92 -5.41 17.02 10.23
C LEU A 92 -6.09 16.09 9.22
N SER A 93 -5.42 15.83 8.10
CA SER A 93 -5.94 14.90 7.10
C SER A 93 -6.10 13.48 7.64
N TRP A 94 -7.06 12.77 7.06
CA TRP A 94 -7.21 11.33 7.23
C TRP A 94 -7.56 10.65 5.91
N GLN A 95 -7.00 9.46 5.70
CA GLN A 95 -7.20 8.66 4.51
C GLN A 95 -8.29 7.61 4.72
N ALA A 96 -9.17 7.42 3.75
CA ALA A 96 -10.05 6.26 3.74
C ALA A 96 -9.24 4.99 3.47
N THR A 97 -9.82 3.84 3.83
CA THR A 97 -9.43 2.57 3.22
C THR A 97 -9.51 2.73 1.70
N PRO A 98 -8.45 2.40 0.95
CA PRO A 98 -8.48 2.43 -0.50
C PRO A 98 -9.51 1.47 -1.11
N TRP A 99 -10.18 1.94 -2.16
CA TRP A 99 -10.94 1.05 -3.03
C TRP A 99 -10.02 0.45 -4.10
N VAL A 100 -10.11 -0.86 -4.32
CA VAL A 100 -9.32 -1.60 -5.29
C VAL A 100 -10.26 -2.46 -6.11
N LYS A 101 -10.24 -2.27 -7.43
CA LYS A 101 -11.13 -2.95 -8.36
C LYS A 101 -10.86 -4.45 -8.37
N ASN A 102 -11.92 -5.26 -8.34
CA ASN A 102 -11.88 -6.73 -8.30
C ASN A 102 -11.17 -7.32 -7.07
N MET A 103 -10.86 -6.51 -6.06
CA MET A 103 -10.41 -7.01 -4.76
C MET A 103 -11.62 -6.98 -3.82
N ASP A 104 -12.45 -8.00 -3.92
CA ASP A 104 -13.62 -8.19 -3.08
C ASP A 104 -13.17 -8.65 -1.66
N ASP A 105 -13.48 -9.87 -1.26
CA ASP A 105 -13.26 -10.32 0.14
C ASP A 105 -11.87 -10.91 0.41
N VAL A 106 -11.11 -11.28 -0.63
CA VAL A 106 -9.81 -11.94 -0.48
C VAL A 106 -8.78 -11.33 -1.41
N GLY A 107 -7.72 -10.76 -0.83
CA GLY A 107 -6.60 -10.24 -1.61
C GLY A 107 -5.64 -9.39 -0.80
N VAL A 108 -4.52 -9.08 -1.43
CA VAL A 108 -3.51 -8.15 -0.92
C VAL A 108 -3.36 -7.03 -1.95
N ALA A 109 -3.47 -5.78 -1.52
CA ALA A 109 -3.08 -4.63 -2.34
C ALA A 109 -1.90 -3.90 -1.72
N VAL A 110 -0.94 -3.52 -2.56
CA VAL A 110 0.16 -2.62 -2.22
C VAL A 110 0.01 -1.38 -3.06
N LEU A 111 -0.21 -0.24 -2.41
CA LEU A 111 -0.40 1.05 -3.04
C LEU A 111 0.78 1.97 -2.75
N ILE A 112 1.40 2.48 -3.79
CA ILE A 112 2.65 3.24 -3.72
C ILE A 112 2.64 4.31 -4.81
N ASP A 113 3.36 5.40 -4.58
CA ASP A 113 3.60 6.39 -5.64
C ASP A 113 4.19 5.70 -6.88
N PRO A 114 3.60 5.87 -8.08
CA PRO A 114 4.14 5.32 -9.31
C PRO A 114 5.60 5.70 -9.59
N ALA A 115 6.05 6.88 -9.20
CA ALA A 115 7.46 7.23 -9.35
C ALA A 115 8.35 6.31 -8.49
N GLU A 116 7.94 5.99 -7.27
CA GLU A 116 8.75 5.18 -6.35
C GLU A 116 8.87 3.71 -6.77
N LEU A 117 7.96 3.24 -7.60
CA LEU A 117 7.96 1.86 -8.07
C LEU A 117 8.44 1.73 -9.53
N TRP A 118 8.11 2.66 -10.44
CA TRP A 118 8.43 2.53 -11.87
C TRP A 118 9.38 3.60 -12.43
N ASP A 119 9.86 4.56 -11.63
CA ASP A 119 10.89 5.49 -12.11
C ASP A 119 12.11 4.74 -12.67
N ALA A 120 12.60 5.17 -13.82
CA ALA A 120 13.64 4.45 -14.55
C ALA A 120 14.99 4.44 -13.82
N GLU A 121 15.25 5.42 -12.95
CA GLU A 121 16.53 5.53 -12.25
C GLU A 121 16.47 4.99 -10.82
N ASN A 122 15.35 5.24 -10.13
CA ASN A 122 15.20 5.04 -8.68
C ASN A 122 13.98 4.19 -8.31
N GLY A 123 13.16 3.76 -9.26
CA GLY A 123 12.00 2.91 -8.99
C GLY A 123 12.42 1.52 -8.49
N LEU A 124 11.66 0.94 -7.57
CA LEU A 124 11.90 -0.44 -7.10
C LEU A 124 11.82 -1.49 -8.23
N LEU A 125 11.00 -1.21 -9.24
CA LEU A 125 10.77 -2.05 -10.41
C LEU A 125 11.51 -1.58 -11.67
N ALA A 126 12.44 -0.62 -11.56
CA ALA A 126 13.26 -0.17 -12.68
C ALA A 126 13.90 -1.36 -13.45
N GLU A 127 13.99 -1.22 -14.77
CA GLU A 127 14.53 -2.20 -15.72
C GLU A 127 15.71 -1.61 -16.52
N GLY A 128 16.37 -2.44 -17.34
CA GLY A 128 17.51 -2.02 -18.17
C GLY A 128 18.81 -1.80 -17.39
N ASP A 129 19.68 -0.91 -17.89
CA ASP A 129 21.00 -0.63 -17.29
C ASP A 129 20.93 -0.05 -15.87
N ARG A 130 19.77 0.49 -15.50
CA ARG A 130 19.48 1.02 -14.17
C ARG A 130 18.64 0.07 -13.32
N ALA A 131 18.50 -1.19 -13.74
CA ALA A 131 17.70 -2.17 -13.04
C ALA A 131 18.12 -2.29 -11.56
N ASN A 132 17.11 -2.17 -10.71
CA ASN A 132 17.30 -1.97 -9.29
C ASN A 132 17.20 -3.29 -8.49
N PHE A 133 17.06 -4.41 -9.18
CA PHE A 133 16.84 -5.70 -8.53
C PHE A 133 18.00 -6.09 -7.60
N ALA A 134 19.24 -5.68 -7.84
CA ALA A 134 20.37 -6.07 -7.00
C ALA A 134 20.66 -5.11 -5.83
N ARG A 135 20.02 -3.94 -5.77
CA ARG A 135 20.42 -2.89 -4.82
C ARG A 135 19.79 -3.11 -3.44
N GLU A 136 20.49 -2.66 -2.39
CA GLU A 136 20.12 -2.93 -0.99
C GLU A 136 20.31 -1.71 -0.07
N GLY A 137 19.61 -1.72 1.07
CA GLY A 137 19.70 -0.70 2.10
C GLY A 137 18.50 0.27 2.13
N PRO A 138 18.55 1.29 3.00
CA PRO A 138 17.43 2.21 3.23
C PRO A 138 16.99 2.98 1.98
N ALA A 139 17.95 3.31 1.10
CA ALA A 139 17.69 3.97 -0.18
C ALA A 139 16.86 3.12 -1.16
N TRP A 140 16.67 1.83 -0.88
CA TRP A 140 15.86 0.89 -1.69
C TRP A 140 14.68 0.33 -0.91
N THR A 141 14.22 1.12 0.06
CA THR A 141 12.98 0.91 0.80
C THR A 141 12.04 2.06 0.48
N ARG A 142 10.76 1.76 0.27
CA ARG A 142 9.72 2.75 -0.02
C ARG A 142 8.57 2.65 0.97
N THR A 143 7.93 3.77 1.23
CA THR A 143 6.68 3.78 1.98
C THR A 143 5.55 3.41 1.02
N ALA A 144 4.76 2.41 1.39
CA ALA A 144 3.57 1.99 0.67
C ALA A 144 2.41 1.83 1.66
N GLN A 145 1.18 1.80 1.15
CA GLN A 145 0.01 1.34 1.90
C GLN A 145 -0.20 -0.14 1.61
N LEU A 146 -0.40 -0.95 2.63
CA LEU A 146 -0.78 -2.35 2.53
C LEU A 146 -2.25 -2.50 2.93
N VAL A 147 -3.05 -3.10 2.05
CA VAL A 147 -4.40 -3.57 2.35
C VAL A 147 -4.42 -5.08 2.24
N VAL A 148 -4.87 -5.78 3.28
CA VAL A 148 -5.08 -7.24 3.26
C VAL A 148 -6.53 -7.52 3.61
N ARG A 149 -7.26 -8.20 2.72
CA ARG A 149 -8.62 -8.69 2.96
C ARG A 149 -8.64 -10.20 3.03
N SER A 150 -9.30 -10.71 4.05
CA SER A 150 -9.53 -12.14 4.25
C SER A 150 -10.93 -12.35 4.83
N GLY A 151 -11.91 -12.47 3.94
CA GLY A 151 -13.32 -12.46 4.32
C GLY A 151 -13.71 -11.07 4.84
N GLU A 152 -14.36 -11.03 6.00
CA GLU A 152 -14.82 -9.78 6.61
C GLU A 152 -13.70 -8.96 7.30
N ILE A 153 -12.50 -9.53 7.42
CA ILE A 153 -11.39 -8.87 8.13
C ILE A 153 -10.51 -8.14 7.13
N GLU A 154 -10.32 -6.85 7.38
CA GLU A 154 -9.43 -5.98 6.63
C GLU A 154 -8.30 -5.43 7.50
N VAL A 155 -7.08 -5.43 6.97
CA VAL A 155 -5.93 -4.75 7.54
C VAL A 155 -5.47 -3.69 6.56
N ASP A 156 -5.57 -2.41 6.95
CA ASP A 156 -5.08 -1.27 6.19
C ASP A 156 -4.03 -0.49 6.99
N ARG A 157 -2.80 -0.36 6.45
CA ARG A 157 -1.73 0.41 7.12
C ARG A 157 -0.56 0.79 6.23
N PRO A 158 0.19 1.85 6.59
CA PRO A 158 1.47 2.14 5.99
C PRO A 158 2.51 1.06 6.34
N VAL A 159 3.35 0.73 5.36
CA VAL A 159 4.40 -0.29 5.43
C VAL A 159 5.67 0.16 4.71
N ALA A 160 6.79 -0.45 5.04
CA ALA A 160 8.02 -0.35 4.27
C ALA A 160 8.10 -1.49 3.25
N LEU A 161 8.26 -1.15 1.98
CA LEU A 161 8.33 -2.07 0.85
C LEU A 161 9.73 -2.10 0.26
N ARG A 162 10.24 -3.29 -0.06
CA ARG A 162 11.46 -3.47 -0.86
C ARG A 162 11.38 -4.75 -1.69
N VAL A 163 12.18 -4.83 -2.76
CA VAL A 163 12.32 -6.07 -3.53
C VAL A 163 12.96 -7.16 -2.67
N SER A 164 12.47 -8.39 -2.80
CA SER A 164 12.90 -9.58 -2.07
C SER A 164 13.47 -10.65 -3.01
N GLY A 165 14.31 -11.52 -2.46
CA GLY A 165 14.94 -12.63 -3.16
C GLY A 165 16.46 -12.49 -3.25
N SER A 166 17.06 -13.20 -4.18
CA SER A 166 18.46 -13.05 -4.59
C SER A 166 18.52 -13.10 -6.12
N GLY A 167 18.84 -14.24 -6.73
CA GLY A 167 18.77 -14.41 -8.19
C GLY A 167 17.37 -14.15 -8.78
N SER A 168 16.30 -14.44 -8.02
CA SER A 168 14.92 -14.18 -8.44
C SER A 168 14.53 -12.71 -8.54
N ARG A 169 15.35 -11.79 -8.02
CA ARG A 169 15.06 -10.36 -8.08
C ARG A 169 15.04 -9.86 -9.54
N GLY A 170 15.79 -10.51 -10.43
CA GLY A 170 15.85 -10.17 -11.86
C GLY A 170 14.67 -10.69 -12.69
N PHE A 171 13.74 -11.45 -12.11
CA PHE A 171 12.57 -11.93 -12.84
C PHE A 171 11.55 -10.82 -13.08
N PRO A 172 10.74 -10.89 -14.16
CA PRO A 172 9.68 -9.91 -14.42
C PRO A 172 8.69 -9.82 -13.25
N LYS A 173 8.31 -10.97 -12.69
CA LYS A 173 7.47 -11.04 -11.49
C LYS A 173 8.36 -11.09 -10.24
N ARG A 174 8.51 -9.95 -9.58
CA ARG A 174 9.35 -9.80 -8.38
C ARG A 174 8.58 -10.08 -7.10
N SER A 175 9.27 -10.65 -6.12
CA SER A 175 8.80 -10.79 -4.73
C SER A 175 9.10 -9.52 -3.95
N PHE A 176 8.33 -9.26 -2.88
CA PHE A 176 8.53 -8.10 -2.02
C PHE A 176 8.67 -8.48 -0.55
N ASN A 177 9.52 -7.77 0.18
CA ASN A 177 9.49 -7.76 1.64
C ASN A 177 8.65 -6.57 2.07
N VAL A 178 7.68 -6.83 2.94
CA VAL A 178 6.78 -5.84 3.53
C VAL A 178 7.05 -5.81 5.01
N SER A 179 7.49 -4.67 5.54
CA SER A 179 7.86 -4.48 6.94
C SER A 179 6.90 -3.51 7.63
N GLY A 180 6.45 -3.86 8.84
CA GLY A 180 5.65 -2.98 9.68
C GLY A 180 6.47 -1.84 10.29
N ARG A 181 7.80 -1.98 10.29
CA ARG A 181 8.71 -0.88 10.61
C ARG A 181 8.80 0.03 9.39
N THR A 182 8.36 1.28 9.56
CA THR A 182 8.42 2.34 8.57
C THR A 182 9.36 3.45 9.04
N THR A 183 9.54 4.48 8.21
CA THR A 183 10.21 5.72 8.64
C THR A 183 9.43 6.45 9.74
N LEU A 184 8.12 6.21 9.83
CA LEU A 184 7.22 6.85 10.79
C LEU A 184 7.19 6.14 12.16
N GLY A 185 7.74 4.92 12.27
CA GLY A 185 7.78 4.21 13.54
C GLY A 185 8.13 2.72 13.42
N LYS A 186 8.38 2.09 14.56
CA LYS A 186 8.56 0.63 14.67
C LYS A 186 7.20 0.00 14.99
N GLY A 187 6.72 -0.88 14.12
CA GLY A 187 5.48 -1.62 14.32
C GLY A 187 5.58 -3.04 13.78
N GLN A 188 4.78 -3.94 14.33
CA GLN A 188 4.54 -5.28 13.76
C GLN A 188 3.35 -5.23 12.81
N LEU A 189 3.43 -6.00 11.74
CA LEU A 189 2.32 -6.31 10.85
C LEU A 189 1.43 -7.34 11.54
N ARG A 190 0.28 -6.89 12.02
CA ARG A 190 -0.80 -7.79 12.45
C ARG A 190 -1.65 -8.15 11.24
N LEU A 191 -1.77 -9.44 10.95
CA LEU A 191 -2.59 -9.99 9.87
C LEU A 191 -4.02 -10.31 10.36
N PRO A 192 -4.96 -10.58 9.44
CA PRO A 192 -6.34 -10.94 9.78
C PRO A 192 -6.49 -12.09 10.78
N ASP A 193 -5.57 -13.06 10.75
CA ASP A 193 -5.51 -14.21 11.67
C ASP A 193 -4.92 -13.86 13.06
N SER A 194 -4.75 -12.56 13.36
CA SER A 194 -4.12 -12.01 14.56
C SER A 194 -2.62 -12.33 14.71
N SER A 195 -2.00 -13.01 13.74
CA SER A 195 -0.55 -13.25 13.75
C SER A 195 0.20 -11.92 13.58
N ALA A 196 1.34 -11.80 14.26
CA ALA A 196 2.14 -10.58 14.29
C ALA A 196 3.55 -10.83 13.76
N TRP A 197 3.94 -10.10 12.72
CA TRP A 197 5.20 -10.29 12.02
C TRP A 197 5.95 -8.97 11.90
N ASN A 198 7.28 -9.00 12.01
CA ASN A 198 8.09 -7.81 11.70
C ASN A 198 8.10 -7.55 10.19
N THR A 199 8.25 -8.62 9.41
CA THR A 199 8.35 -8.60 7.96
C THR A 199 7.59 -9.79 7.37
N LEU A 200 6.79 -9.52 6.34
CA LEU A 200 6.15 -10.51 5.48
C LEU A 200 6.86 -10.56 4.13
N VAL A 201 6.81 -11.72 3.47
CA VAL A 201 7.31 -11.85 2.10
C VAL A 201 6.11 -12.09 1.17
N LEU A 202 5.84 -11.15 0.29
CA LEU A 202 4.93 -11.34 -0.84
C LEU A 202 5.71 -12.10 -1.91
N ARG A 203 5.56 -13.43 -1.93
CA ARG A 203 6.30 -14.30 -2.84
C ARG A 203 5.64 -14.31 -4.21
N ALA A 204 6.44 -14.05 -5.24
CA ALA A 204 5.99 -14.11 -6.62
C ALA A 204 5.81 -15.55 -7.13
N ASP A 205 6.54 -16.51 -6.56
CA ASP A 205 6.65 -17.90 -7.02
C ASP A 205 6.86 -17.97 -8.55
N ALA A 206 7.81 -17.16 -9.02
CA ALA A 206 7.99 -16.81 -10.43
C ALA A 206 8.62 -17.91 -11.30
N THR A 207 9.04 -19.04 -10.72
CA THR A 207 9.51 -20.20 -11.50
C THR A 207 8.38 -21.21 -11.68
N PRO A 208 8.38 -22.01 -12.76
CA PRO A 208 7.36 -23.03 -12.99
C PRO A 208 7.13 -23.92 -11.77
N HIS A 209 5.86 -24.14 -11.42
CA HIS A 209 5.41 -24.98 -10.30
C HIS A 209 5.85 -24.52 -8.89
N ALA A 210 6.55 -23.40 -8.71
CA ALA A 210 7.01 -22.98 -7.39
C ALA A 210 5.87 -22.78 -6.39
N LEU A 211 4.74 -22.23 -6.83
CA LEU A 211 3.56 -22.03 -5.99
C LEU A 211 3.05 -23.39 -5.46
N LEU A 212 2.81 -24.34 -6.37
CA LEU A 212 2.32 -25.68 -6.01
C LEU A 212 3.32 -26.42 -5.13
N HIS A 213 4.61 -26.33 -5.44
CA HIS A 213 5.66 -26.97 -4.67
C HIS A 213 5.74 -26.42 -3.24
N ASN A 214 5.68 -25.09 -3.08
CA ASN A 214 5.72 -24.44 -1.76
C ASN A 214 4.48 -24.81 -0.94
N LEU A 215 3.28 -24.75 -1.52
CA LEU A 215 2.04 -25.11 -0.84
C LEU A 215 2.02 -26.60 -0.46
N LEU A 216 2.41 -27.49 -1.37
CA LEU A 216 2.47 -28.92 -1.11
C LEU A 216 3.47 -29.24 0.01
N THR A 217 4.63 -28.59 0.03
CA THR A 217 5.64 -28.81 1.08
C THR A 217 5.09 -28.45 2.46
N THR A 218 4.44 -27.29 2.56
CA THR A 218 3.80 -26.86 3.82
C THR A 218 2.70 -27.83 4.26
N GLU A 219 1.83 -28.25 3.34
CA GLU A 219 0.75 -29.19 3.62
C GLU A 219 1.26 -30.57 4.04
N LEU A 220 2.32 -31.08 3.40
CA LEU A 220 2.93 -32.36 3.76
C LEU A 220 3.50 -32.34 5.19
N VAL A 221 4.11 -31.22 5.60
CA VAL A 221 4.63 -31.05 6.96
C VAL A 221 3.48 -31.04 7.97
N HIS A 222 2.40 -30.32 7.68
CA HIS A 222 1.20 -30.32 8.51
C HIS A 222 0.62 -31.74 8.67
N ARG A 223 0.45 -32.47 7.57
CA ARG A 223 -0.05 -33.85 7.61
C ARG A 223 0.89 -34.84 8.30
N ALA A 224 2.19 -34.58 8.31
CA ALA A 224 3.19 -35.36 9.04
C ALA A 224 3.24 -35.04 10.55
N GLY A 225 2.35 -34.17 11.04
CA GLY A 225 2.23 -33.81 12.45
C GLY A 225 3.21 -32.74 12.90
N ASP A 226 3.53 -31.76 12.03
CA ASP A 226 4.29 -30.55 12.35
C ASP A 226 5.67 -30.80 13.01
N ARG A 227 6.28 -31.93 12.67
CA ARG A 227 7.60 -32.32 13.21
C ARG A 227 8.76 -31.52 12.61
N LEU A 228 8.49 -30.70 11.61
CA LEU A 228 9.45 -29.80 10.97
C LEU A 228 8.88 -28.38 11.00
N ALA A 229 9.71 -27.41 11.41
CA ALA A 229 9.33 -26.01 11.32
C ALA A 229 9.31 -25.58 9.85
N VAL A 230 8.19 -25.05 9.39
CA VAL A 230 8.03 -24.43 8.07
C VAL A 230 7.61 -22.98 8.20
N GLN A 231 7.93 -22.17 7.19
CA GLN A 231 7.36 -20.84 7.11
C GLN A 231 5.91 -20.94 6.64
N PRO A 232 4.92 -20.47 7.43
CA PRO A 232 3.52 -20.48 7.00
C PRO A 232 3.34 -19.55 5.80
N GLY A 233 2.42 -19.88 4.91
CA GLY A 233 2.11 -19.08 3.73
C GLY A 233 0.74 -19.42 3.16
N THR A 234 0.03 -18.38 2.72
CA THR A 234 -1.29 -18.48 2.11
C THR A 234 -1.24 -17.87 0.72
N ALA A 235 -1.75 -18.58 -0.28
CA ALA A 235 -1.87 -18.04 -1.63
C ALA A 235 -3.01 -17.01 -1.68
N MET A 236 -2.70 -15.79 -2.10
CA MET A 236 -3.67 -14.70 -2.24
C MET A 236 -3.38 -13.91 -3.53
N PRO A 237 -4.41 -13.36 -4.19
CA PRO A 237 -4.19 -12.44 -5.30
C PRO A 237 -3.52 -11.16 -4.80
N LEU A 238 -2.47 -10.72 -5.50
CA LEU A 238 -1.75 -9.47 -5.20
C LEU A 238 -2.10 -8.40 -6.24
N TYR A 239 -2.43 -7.20 -5.79
CA TYR A 239 -2.69 -6.03 -6.61
C TYR A 239 -1.63 -4.96 -6.33
N LEU A 240 -0.91 -4.50 -7.36
CA LEU A 240 -0.01 -3.35 -7.27
C LEU A 240 -0.69 -2.14 -7.92
N ASN A 241 -0.97 -1.10 -7.15
CA ASN A 241 -1.70 0.09 -7.61
C ASN A 241 -3.00 -0.26 -8.37
N GLY A 242 -3.72 -1.28 -7.89
CA GLY A 242 -4.96 -1.78 -8.48
C GLY A 242 -4.80 -2.74 -9.67
N ALA A 243 -3.61 -2.85 -10.25
CA ALA A 243 -3.33 -3.85 -11.29
C ALA A 243 -3.04 -5.21 -10.66
N TYR A 244 -3.68 -6.27 -11.16
CA TYR A 244 -3.40 -7.63 -10.70
C TYR A 244 -1.96 -8.02 -11.06
N TRP A 245 -1.20 -8.48 -10.07
CA TRP A 245 0.21 -8.84 -10.19
C TRP A 245 0.39 -10.29 -10.66
N GLU A 246 -0.07 -10.56 -11.88
CA GLU A 246 0.19 -11.81 -12.58
C GLU A 246 1.64 -11.93 -13.08
N PRO A 247 2.08 -13.12 -13.51
CA PRO A 247 3.26 -13.21 -14.36
C PRO A 247 3.09 -12.27 -15.56
N ILE A 248 4.05 -11.36 -15.75
CA ILE A 248 4.09 -10.44 -16.89
C ILE A 248 4.21 -11.26 -18.18
N GLY A 249 3.07 -11.48 -18.83
CA GLY A 249 2.95 -11.94 -20.22
C GLY A 249 2.04 -11.03 -21.06
N ARG A 250 1.57 -9.91 -20.51
CA ARG A 250 0.86 -8.86 -21.23
C ARG A 250 1.64 -7.56 -21.19
N CYS A 251 2.17 -7.22 -22.36
CA CYS A 251 2.76 -5.94 -22.71
C CYS A 251 1.86 -4.78 -22.25
N PRO A 252 2.39 -3.72 -21.59
CA PRO A 252 1.61 -2.52 -21.31
C PRO A 252 1.17 -1.85 -22.61
N PRO A 253 -0.04 -1.26 -22.69
CA PRO A 253 -0.48 -0.59 -23.89
C PRO A 253 0.25 0.75 -24.01
N ARG A 254 1.25 0.76 -24.90
CA ARG A 254 1.92 1.88 -25.60
C ARG A 254 3.44 1.87 -25.41
N THR A 255 4.09 1.12 -26.29
CA THR A 255 4.98 1.69 -27.31
C THR A 255 5.07 0.65 -28.44
N ARG A 256 4.82 1.09 -29.67
CA ARG A 256 5.08 0.26 -30.85
C ARG A 256 6.57 -0.08 -30.83
N ASN A 257 6.92 -1.37 -31.03
CA ASN A 257 8.25 -1.91 -31.39
C ASN A 257 8.80 -3.03 -30.48
N CYS A 258 7.97 -3.99 -30.03
CA CYS A 258 8.48 -5.30 -29.60
C CYS A 258 7.81 -6.42 -30.40
N CYS A 259 8.17 -6.51 -31.69
CA CYS A 259 8.05 -7.69 -32.54
C CYS A 259 9.17 -7.59 -33.57
N ALA A 260 10.37 -8.03 -33.20
CA ALA A 260 11.44 -8.44 -34.13
C ALA A 260 12.64 -8.94 -33.32
N SER A 261 12.64 -10.21 -32.93
CA SER A 261 13.71 -11.21 -33.06
C SER A 261 13.40 -12.44 -32.20
#